data_AF-A0A9E5TJB9-F1
#
_entry.id   AF-A0A9E5TJB9-F1
#
_cell.length_a   1.000
_cell.length_b   1.000
_cell.length_c   1.000
_cell.angle_alpha   90.00
_cell.angle_beta   90.00
_cell.angle_gamma   90.00
#
_symmetry.space_group_name_H-M   'P 1'
#
loop_
_entity.id
_entity.type
_entity.pdbx_description
1 polymer ?
#
loop_
_entity_poly.entity_id
_entity_poly.type
_entity_poly.pdbx_seq_one_letter_code
_entity_poly.pdbx_strand_id
1 'polypeptide(L)'
;MSIEESIRRAAELFLASRHAVALTGAGISTPSGIPDFRSPETGLWSKSDPMAVASIFTFRSQPEAFYEWIRPTARLFLEAEPNPAHHALVDLEEMGLLKAVITQNI
;
A
#
# COMPACT_ATOMS: atom_id res chain seq x y z
N MET A 1 -0.13 -24.17 -8.99
CA MET A 1 0.26 -23.33 -10.13
C MET A 1 1.60 -22.69 -9.82
N SER A 2 2.51 -22.64 -10.79
CA SER A 2 3.74 -21.85 -10.67
C SER A 2 3.42 -20.35 -10.68
N ILE A 3 4.40 -19.53 -10.32
CA ILE A 3 4.26 -18.07 -10.40
C ILE A 3 4.01 -17.62 -11.86
N GLU A 4 4.71 -18.23 -12.81
CA GLU A 4 4.56 -17.94 -14.24
C GLU A 4 3.16 -18.30 -14.76
N GLU A 5 2.60 -19.44 -14.32
CA GLU A 5 1.23 -19.81 -14.65
C GLU A 5 0.23 -18.81 -14.08
N SER A 6 0.45 -18.34 -12.86
CA SER A 6 -0.42 -17.36 -12.20
C SER A 6 -0.37 -16.00 -12.90
N ILE A 7 0.83 -15.55 -13.31
CA ILE A 7 1.02 -14.32 -14.08
C ILE A 7 0.32 -14.40 -15.43
N ARG A 8 0.52 -15.51 -16.16
CA ARG A 8 -0.15 -15.73 -17.45
C ARG A 8 -1.67 -15.70 -17.29
N ARG A 9 -2.18 -16.37 -16.26
CA ARG A 9 -3.61 -16.39 -15.96
C ARG A 9 -4.16 -14.99 -15.64
N ALA A 10 -3.41 -14.19 -14.88
CA ALA A 10 -3.80 -12.81 -14.59
C ALA A 10 -3.87 -11.97 -15.87
N ALA A 11 -2.87 -12.08 -16.76
CA ALA A 11 -2.87 -11.36 -18.03
C ALA A 11 -4.08 -11.71 -18.91
N GLU A 12 -4.43 -13.00 -19.02
CA GLU A 12 -5.63 -13.44 -19.74
C GLU A 12 -6.92 -12.81 -19.17
N LEU A 13 -7.02 -12.73 -17.84
CA LEU A 13 -8.19 -12.14 -17.17
C LEU A 13 -8.28 -10.64 -17.42
N PHE A 14 -7.16 -9.92 -17.44
CA PHE A 14 -7.13 -8.50 -17.79
C PHE A 14 -7.58 -8.27 -19.24
N LEU A 15 -7.06 -9.04 -20.20
CA LEU A 15 -7.41 -8.92 -21.61
C LEU A 15 -8.88 -9.26 -21.90
N ALA A 16 -9.47 -10.20 -21.14
CA ALA A 16 -10.88 -10.57 -21.26
C ALA A 16 -11.83 -9.62 -20.51
N SER A 17 -11.32 -8.78 -19.61
CA SER A 17 -12.12 -7.87 -18.81
C SER A 17 -12.57 -6.65 -19.61
N ARG A 18 -13.82 -6.22 -19.38
CA ARG A 18 -14.32 -4.93 -19.87
C ARG A 18 -14.05 -3.80 -18.88
N HIS A 19 -13.81 -4.14 -17.61
CA HIS A 19 -13.73 -3.18 -16.52
C HIS A 19 -12.91 -3.75 -15.35
N ALA A 20 -11.58 -3.80 -15.50
CA ALA A 20 -10.70 -4.23 -14.41
C ALA A 20 -10.43 -3.10 -13.42
N VAL A 21 -10.35 -3.45 -12.13
CA VAL A 21 -10.01 -2.54 -11.03
C VAL A 21 -8.94 -3.20 -10.17
N ALA A 22 -7.95 -2.41 -9.74
CA ALA A 22 -6.90 -2.86 -8.84
C ALA A 22 -7.23 -2.41 -7.41
N LEU A 23 -7.27 -3.36 -6.46
CA LEU A 23 -7.35 -3.06 -5.03
C LEU A 23 -5.95 -3.20 -4.42
N THR A 24 -5.40 -2.11 -3.90
CA THR A 24 -4.03 -2.09 -3.36
C THR A 24 -4.02 -1.76 -1.86
N GLY A 25 -2.93 -2.14 -1.20
CA GLY A 25 -2.64 -1.82 0.19
C GLY A 25 -1.13 -1.74 0.40
N ALA A 26 -0.69 -1.68 1.66
CA ALA A 26 0.69 -1.32 2.01
C ALA A 26 1.77 -2.16 1.31
N GLY A 27 1.46 -3.44 1.01
CA GLY A 27 2.37 -4.34 0.29
C GLY A 27 2.88 -3.83 -1.06
N ILE A 28 2.11 -3.00 -1.77
CA ILE A 28 2.58 -2.42 -3.05
C ILE A 28 3.67 -1.36 -2.82
N SER A 29 3.72 -0.76 -1.64
CA SER A 29 4.62 0.33 -1.28
C SER A 29 5.83 -0.14 -0.46
N THR A 30 5.85 -1.39 0.01
CA THR A 30 7.02 -1.93 0.74
C THR A 30 8.32 -1.91 -0.08
N PRO A 31 8.32 -2.18 -1.40
CA PRO A 31 9.54 -2.04 -2.20
C PRO A 31 9.99 -0.59 -2.41
N SER A 32 9.12 0.39 -2.13
CA SER A 32 9.46 1.82 -2.11
C SER A 32 10.07 2.27 -0.77
N GLY A 33 10.39 1.34 0.14
CA GLY A 33 10.98 1.64 1.45
C GLY A 33 9.96 2.06 2.52
N ILE A 34 8.66 2.02 2.20
CA ILE A 34 7.59 2.33 3.15
C ILE A 34 7.22 1.06 3.92
N PRO A 35 7.41 1.01 5.26
CA PRO A 35 7.02 -0.16 6.03
C PRO A 35 5.50 -0.35 5.98
N ASP A 36 5.06 -1.60 5.94
CA ASP A 36 3.65 -1.88 6.16
C ASP A 36 3.27 -1.77 7.65
N PHE A 37 1.99 -1.92 7.93
CA PHE A 37 1.48 -1.82 9.28
C PHE A 37 1.50 -3.13 10.07
N ARG A 38 1.44 -4.30 9.41
CA ARG A 38 1.00 -5.57 10.03
C ARG A 38 2.01 -6.72 9.95
N SER A 39 3.04 -6.62 9.13
CA SER A 39 4.03 -7.68 8.97
C SER A 39 4.66 -8.00 10.34
N PRO A 40 4.82 -9.29 10.67
CA PRO A 40 5.50 -9.68 11.89
C PRO A 40 6.90 -9.04 11.94
N GLU A 41 7.29 -8.56 13.12
CA GLU A 41 8.60 -7.96 13.40
C GLU A 41 8.88 -6.61 12.72
N THR A 42 8.51 -6.43 11.45
CA THR A 42 8.83 -5.24 10.65
C THR A 42 7.70 -4.22 10.56
N GLY A 43 6.44 -4.64 10.72
CA GLY A 43 5.27 -3.79 10.61
C GLY A 43 5.15 -2.78 11.76
N LEU A 44 4.59 -1.60 11.50
CA LEU A 44 4.51 -0.53 12.50
C LEU A 44 3.77 -0.95 13.79
N TRP A 45 2.79 -1.85 13.71
CA TRP A 45 2.05 -2.37 14.87
C TRP A 45 2.80 -3.41 15.70
N SER A 46 3.93 -3.93 15.23
CA SER A 46 4.81 -4.75 16.08
C SER A 46 5.50 -3.93 17.17
N LYS A 47 5.58 -2.60 16.98
CA LYS A 47 6.31 -1.66 17.84
C LYS A 47 5.41 -0.76 18.69
N SER A 48 4.11 -0.71 18.40
CA SER A 48 3.19 0.23 19.05
C SER A 48 1.76 -0.30 19.01
N ASP A 49 1.00 -0.04 20.08
CA ASP A 49 -0.44 -0.30 20.10
C ASP A 49 -1.18 0.72 19.20
N PRO A 50 -1.89 0.26 18.14
CA PRO A 50 -2.64 1.16 17.25
C PRO A 50 -3.67 2.01 17.99
N MET A 51 -4.27 1.50 19.08
CA MET A 51 -5.26 2.26 19.84
C MET A 51 -4.64 3.41 20.62
N ALA A 52 -3.38 3.26 21.04
CA ALA A 52 -2.65 4.30 21.75
C ALA A 52 -2.15 5.40 20.80
N VAL A 53 -1.71 5.06 19.59
CA VAL A 53 -1.03 6.04 18.71
C VAL A 53 -1.87 6.53 17.53
N ALA A 54 -2.90 5.79 17.12
CA ALA A 54 -3.64 6.06 15.87
C ALA A 54 -5.17 5.97 16.02
N SER A 55 -5.71 6.10 17.24
CA SER A 55 -7.16 6.20 17.46
C SER A 55 -7.63 7.66 17.55
N ILE A 56 -8.85 7.93 17.09
CA ILE A 56 -9.46 9.27 17.20
C ILE A 56 -9.66 9.71 18.66
N PHE A 57 -9.86 8.75 19.57
CA PHE A 57 -10.02 9.04 20.99
C PHE A 57 -8.71 9.56 21.57
N THR A 58 -7.61 8.84 21.36
CA THR A 58 -6.30 9.27 21.85
C THR A 58 -5.82 10.53 21.15
N PHE A 59 -6.05 10.67 19.84
CA PHE A 59 -5.69 11.89 19.12
C PHE A 59 -6.38 13.15 19.70
N ARG A 60 -7.62 13.03 20.17
CA ARG A 60 -8.36 14.14 20.78
C ARG A 60 -7.89 14.47 22.20
N SER A 61 -7.46 13.49 22.98
CA SER A 61 -6.98 13.71 24.36
C SER A 61 -5.48 13.99 24.45
N GLN A 62 -4.70 13.43 23.53
CA GLN A 62 -3.25 13.37 23.53
C GLN A 62 -2.68 13.33 22.08
N PRO A 63 -2.83 14.41 21.30
CA PRO A 63 -2.42 14.44 19.89
C PRO A 63 -0.92 14.21 19.68
N GLU A 64 -0.08 14.54 20.67
CA GLU A 64 1.37 14.35 20.59
C GLU A 64 1.78 12.90 20.39
N ALA A 65 1.02 11.93 20.93
CA ALA A 65 1.30 10.50 20.78
C ALA A 65 1.30 10.07 19.31
N PHE A 66 0.34 10.59 18.52
CA PHE A 66 0.29 10.35 17.08
C PHE A 66 1.48 10.98 16.37
N TYR A 67 1.77 12.26 16.67
CA TYR A 67 2.83 12.99 15.98
C TYR A 67 4.22 12.40 16.26
N GLU A 68 4.51 12.02 17.50
CA GLU A 68 5.78 11.37 17.86
C GLU A 68 5.92 10.00 17.19
N TRP A 69 4.83 9.24 17.12
CA TRP A 69 4.83 7.94 16.47
C TRP A 69 4.98 8.01 14.94
N ILE A 70 4.30 8.95 14.27
CA ILE A 70 4.31 9.03 12.79
C ILE A 70 5.55 9.75 12.24
N ARG A 71 6.14 10.71 12.97
CA ARG A 71 7.28 11.54 12.51
C ARG A 71 8.46 10.75 11.94
N PRO A 72 8.93 9.65 12.57
CA PRO A 72 10.02 8.84 12.02
C PRO A 72 9.67 8.27 10.64
N THR A 73 8.45 7.78 10.47
CA THR A 73 7.96 7.21 9.20
C THR A 73 7.61 8.28 8.18
N ALA A 74 7.19 9.48 8.63
CA ALA A 74 6.82 10.58 7.74
C ALA A 74 7.95 10.99 6.78
N ARG A 75 9.21 10.88 7.22
CA ARG A 75 10.36 11.12 6.33
C ARG A 75 10.44 10.10 5.20
N LEU A 76 10.17 8.82 5.49
CA LEU A 76 10.15 7.76 4.48
C LEU A 76 9.09 8.02 3.43
N PHE A 77 7.91 8.53 3.82
CA PHE A 77 6.86 8.89 2.85
C PHE A 77 7.29 10.03 1.93
N LEU A 78 8.01 11.02 2.45
CA LEU A 78 8.45 12.19 1.68
C LEU A 78 9.58 11.89 0.70
N GLU A 79 10.37 10.85 0.98
CA GLU A 79 11.53 10.45 0.17
C GLU A 79 11.23 9.26 -0.76
N ALA A 80 10.10 8.58 -0.55
CA ALA A 80 9.74 7.40 -1.33
C ALA A 80 9.34 7.75 -2.76
N GLU A 81 9.87 6.97 -3.71
CA GLU A 81 9.50 7.05 -5.12
C GLU A 81 8.64 5.84 -5.52
N PRO A 82 7.78 5.98 -6.55
CA PRO A 82 7.05 4.86 -7.11
C PRO A 82 8.00 3.73 -7.56
N ASN A 83 7.69 2.50 -7.18
CA ASN A 83 8.41 1.31 -7.64
C ASN A 83 7.75 0.69 -8.90
N PRO A 84 8.36 -0.34 -9.53
CA PRO A 84 7.84 -0.95 -10.75
C PRO A 84 6.38 -1.43 -10.70
N ALA A 85 5.85 -1.80 -9.53
CA ALA A 85 4.45 -2.21 -9.42
C ALA A 85 3.49 -1.02 -9.64
N HIS A 86 3.87 0.19 -9.19
CA HIS A 86 3.08 1.40 -9.43
C HIS A 86 3.10 1.76 -10.92
N HIS A 87 4.27 1.72 -11.55
CA HIS A 87 4.41 1.98 -12.98
C HIS A 87 3.63 0.95 -13.82
N ALA A 88 3.63 -0.32 -13.45
CA ALA A 88 2.83 -1.34 -14.14
C ALA A 88 1.31 -1.04 -14.07
N LEU A 89 0.81 -0.45 -12.99
CA LEU A 89 -0.60 -0.02 -12.93
C LEU A 89 -0.89 1.14 -13.90
N VAL A 90 0.06 2.07 -14.04
CA VAL A 90 -0.02 3.16 -15.03
C VAL A 90 -0.04 2.57 -16.45
N ASP A 91 0.89 1.69 -16.78
CA ASP A 91 0.96 1.04 -18.10
C ASP A 91 -0.36 0.33 -18.44
N LEU A 92 -0.96 -0.38 -17.47
CA LEU A 92 -2.25 -1.06 -17.66
C LEU A 92 -3.42 -0.09 -17.84
N GLU A 93 -3.40 1.06 -17.19
CA GLU A 93 -4.40 2.12 -17.37
C GLU A 93 -4.26 2.78 -18.75
N GLU A 94 -3.04 3.10 -19.18
CA GLU A 94 -2.74 3.67 -20.50
C GLU A 94 -3.10 2.72 -21.65
N MET A 95 -2.92 1.41 -21.45
CA MET A 95 -3.41 0.37 -22.38
C MET A 95 -4.94 0.23 -22.39
N GLY A 96 -5.65 0.93 -21.51
CA GLY A 96 -7.10 0.86 -21.35
C GLY A 96 -7.58 -0.43 -20.69
N LEU A 97 -6.69 -1.23 -20.10
CA LEU A 97 -7.01 -2.50 -19.45
C LEU A 97 -7.45 -2.31 -18.00
N LEU A 98 -6.86 -1.34 -17.30
CA LEU A 98 -7.24 -0.96 -15.94
C LEU A 98 -8.13 0.31 -15.97
N LYS A 99 -9.20 0.32 -15.16
CA LYS A 99 -10.17 1.44 -15.12
C LYS A 99 -10.12 2.25 -13.83
N ALA A 100 -9.61 1.67 -12.76
CA ALA A 100 -9.48 2.34 -11.48
C ALA A 100 -8.48 1.62 -10.59
N VAL A 101 -7.88 2.41 -9.70
CA VAL A 101 -7.17 1.92 -8.52
C VAL A 101 -7.96 2.33 -7.29
N ILE A 102 -8.30 1.35 -6.46
CA ILE A 102 -8.82 1.57 -5.11
C ILE A 102 -7.68 1.23 -4.15
N THR A 103 -7.27 2.16 -3.30
CA THR A 103 -6.14 1.95 -2.39
C THR A 103 -6.51 2.18 -0.93
N GLN A 104 -5.86 1.43 -0.05
CA GLN A 104 -5.86 1.64 1.39
C GLN A 104 -4.65 2.47 1.86
N ASN A 105 -3.73 2.81 0.96
CA ASN A 105 -2.56 3.63 1.27
C ASN A 105 -2.98 5.10 1.45
N ILE A 106 -2.24 5.83 2.31
CA ILE A 106 -2.46 7.25 2.63
C ILE A 106 -1.27 8.11 2.20
#